data_AF-X1CGH5-F1
#
_entry.id   AF-X1CGH5-F1
#
_cell.length_a   1.000
_cell.length_b   1.000
_cell.length_c   1.000
_cell.angle_alpha   90.00
_cell.angle_beta   90.00
_cell.angle_gamma   90.00
#
_symmetry.space_group_name_H-M   'P 1'
#
loop_
_entity.id
_entity.type
_entity.pdbx_description
1 polymer ?
#
loop_
_entity_poly.entity_id
_entity_poly.type
_entity_poly.pdbx_seq_one_letter_code
_entity_poly.pdbx_strand_id
1 'polypeptide(L)'
;SNIPIYTKDRRCFSPILIAGGPAVTANPEPILEVFDFVFIGEFESVAENFLNTLIDSEQSSLADSISSIPGFHDIASYSESIKPLITPQLDAVNYPTAQVRPISNHPKKRDSRRLFLASFPWMPSWMSLLSYK
;
A
#
# COMPACT_ATOMS: atom_id res chain seq x y z
N SER A 1 2.47 21.64 1.76
CA SER A 1 1.83 20.87 2.85
C SER A 1 2.81 20.73 3.99
N ASN A 2 2.43 21.03 5.22
CA ASN A 2 3.31 21.08 6.41
C ASN A 2 3.15 19.80 7.25
N ILE A 3 3.49 18.64 6.68
CA ILE A 3 3.38 17.34 7.36
C ILE A 3 4.79 16.88 7.74
N PRO A 4 5.08 16.64 9.03
CA PRO A 4 6.37 16.10 9.46
C PRO A 4 6.68 14.74 8.83
N ILE A 5 7.96 14.54 8.49
CA ILE A 5 8.44 13.31 7.85
C ILE A 5 8.34 12.13 8.81
N TYR A 6 8.84 12.30 10.03
CA TYR A 6 8.85 11.22 11.01
C TYR A 6 7.58 11.21 11.85
N THR A 7 7.10 10.00 12.16
CA THR A 7 5.93 9.75 13.01
C THR A 7 6.06 10.42 14.37
N LYS A 8 7.25 10.36 14.99
CA LYS A 8 7.53 10.98 16.30
C LYS A 8 7.36 12.50 16.35
N ASP A 9 7.43 13.18 15.20
CA ASP A 9 7.32 14.63 15.10
C ASP A 9 5.88 15.09 14.82
N ARG A 10 4.96 14.15 14.55
CA ARG A 10 3.53 14.45 14.34
C ARG A 10 2.83 14.76 15.65
N ARG A 11 1.83 15.64 15.55
CA ARG A 11 0.96 16.03 16.67
C ARG A 11 -0.50 15.75 16.36
N CYS A 12 -1.38 15.93 17.34
CA CYS A 12 -2.81 15.60 17.25
C CYS A 12 -3.55 16.21 16.04
N PHE A 13 -3.05 17.31 15.45
CA PHE A 13 -3.65 17.94 14.26
C PHE A 13 -3.06 17.44 12.93
N SER A 14 -2.05 16.57 12.97
CA SER A 14 -1.47 15.98 11.77
C SER A 14 -2.38 14.87 11.24
N PRO A 15 -2.47 14.66 9.92
CA PRO A 15 -3.18 13.52 9.39
C PRO A 15 -2.45 12.23 9.78
N ILE A 16 -3.23 11.17 9.98
CA ILE A 16 -2.70 9.81 10.11
C ILE A 16 -2.25 9.33 8.73
N LEU A 17 -0.99 8.89 8.64
CA LEU A 17 -0.38 8.35 7.43
C LEU A 17 -0.29 6.83 7.55
N ILE A 18 -0.86 6.16 6.55
CA ILE A 18 -0.87 4.71 6.44
C ILE A 18 -0.23 4.33 5.12
N ALA A 19 0.70 3.37 5.15
CA ALA A 19 1.27 2.76 3.96
C ALA A 19 0.82 1.31 3.80
N GLY A 20 0.68 0.85 2.56
CA GLY A 20 0.38 -0.54 2.27
C GLY A 20 0.83 -0.92 0.86
N GLY A 21 0.46 -2.12 0.43
CA GLY A 21 0.78 -2.66 -0.88
C GLY A 21 2.05 -3.51 -0.89
N PRO A 22 2.42 -4.07 -2.05
CA PRO A 22 3.39 -5.16 -2.14
C PRO A 22 4.80 -4.77 -1.65
N ALA A 23 5.23 -3.53 -1.87
CA ALA A 23 6.53 -3.06 -1.40
C ALA A 23 6.58 -3.01 0.15
N VAL A 24 5.49 -2.53 0.77
CA VAL A 24 5.36 -2.45 2.22
C VAL A 24 5.27 -3.84 2.83
N THR A 25 4.45 -4.71 2.25
CA THR A 25 4.32 -6.10 2.70
C THR A 25 5.63 -6.89 2.57
N ALA A 26 6.44 -6.61 1.54
CA ALA A 26 7.71 -7.31 1.32
C ALA A 26 8.82 -6.86 2.26
N ASN A 27 8.92 -5.56 2.56
CA ASN A 27 9.90 -5.03 3.49
C ASN A 27 9.41 -3.69 4.10
N PRO A 28 8.69 -3.73 5.24
CA PRO A 28 8.15 -2.52 5.87
C PRO A 28 9.21 -1.75 6.67
N GLU A 29 10.30 -2.40 7.11
CA GLU A 29 11.34 -1.82 7.97
C GLU A 29 11.78 -0.41 7.55
N PRO A 30 12.08 -0.12 6.26
CA PRO A 30 12.62 1.18 5.86
C PRO A 30 11.65 2.35 6.03
N ILE A 31 10.35 2.08 6.20
CA ILE A 31 9.29 3.11 6.22
C ILE A 31 8.54 3.19 7.56
N LEU A 32 8.84 2.33 8.54
CA LEU A 32 8.16 2.30 9.84
C LEU A 32 8.31 3.60 10.64
N GLU A 33 9.44 4.30 10.50
CA GLU A 33 9.65 5.60 11.18
C GLU A 33 8.89 6.74 10.51
N VAL A 34 8.41 6.53 9.28
CA VAL A 34 7.76 7.53 8.44
C VAL A 34 6.25 7.42 8.52
N PHE A 35 5.66 6.23 8.55
CA PHE A 35 4.19 6.07 8.60
C PHE A 35 3.73 5.82 10.04
N ASP A 36 2.52 6.26 10.38
CA ASP A 36 1.94 5.97 11.69
C ASP A 36 1.55 4.49 11.77
N PHE A 37 1.06 3.94 10.66
CA PHE A 37 0.81 2.51 10.49
C PHE A 37 1.26 2.01 9.11
N VAL A 38 1.72 0.78 9.06
CA VAL A 38 1.88 0.00 7.84
C VAL A 38 0.87 -1.14 7.82
N PHE A 39 0.31 -1.43 6.65
CA PHE A 39 -0.58 -2.55 6.43
C PHE A 39 0.16 -3.66 5.70
N ILE A 40 0.26 -4.84 6.32
CA ILE A 40 0.99 -6.01 5.81
C ILE A 40 -0.02 -7.10 5.44
N GLY A 41 -0.31 -7.23 4.15
CA GLY A 41 -1.21 -8.25 3.64
C GLY A 41 -2.18 -7.76 2.57
N GLU A 42 -3.29 -8.49 2.45
CA GLU A 42 -4.44 -8.23 1.58
C GLU A 42 -5.53 -7.50 2.36
N PHE A 43 -5.98 -6.37 1.82
CA PHE A 43 -6.82 -5.41 2.52
C PHE A 43 -8.30 -5.77 2.49
N GLU A 44 -8.71 -6.58 1.51
CA GLU A 44 -10.09 -6.86 1.16
C GLU A 44 -10.89 -7.44 2.34
N SER A 45 -10.28 -8.33 3.13
CA SER A 45 -10.91 -8.94 4.31
C SER A 45 -11.17 -7.98 5.47
N VAL A 46 -10.46 -6.85 5.53
CA VAL A 46 -10.58 -5.85 6.62
C VAL A 46 -11.16 -4.52 6.15
N ALA A 47 -11.41 -4.36 4.84
CA ALA A 47 -11.81 -3.10 4.24
C ALA A 47 -13.07 -2.50 4.88
N GLU A 48 -14.11 -3.31 5.10
CA GLU A 48 -15.36 -2.85 5.73
C GLU A 48 -15.14 -2.41 7.18
N ASN A 49 -14.43 -3.23 7.97
CA ASN A 49 -14.10 -2.91 9.36
C ASN A 49 -13.27 -1.62 9.46
N PHE A 50 -12.29 -1.46 8.56
CA PHE A 50 -11.47 -0.26 8.49
C PHE A 50 -12.29 0.98 8.14
N LEU A 51 -13.18 0.90 7.15
CA LEU A 51 -14.06 2.01 6.78
C LEU A 51 -15.01 2.41 7.91
N ASN A 52 -15.64 1.43 8.56
CA ASN A 52 -16.50 1.68 9.72
C ASN A 52 -15.70 2.35 10.85
N THR A 53 -14.49 1.86 11.12
CA THR A 53 -13.57 2.45 12.10
C THR A 53 -13.26 3.91 11.79
N LEU A 54 -13.03 4.27 10.52
CA LEU A 54 -12.78 5.65 10.12
C LEU A 54 -14.01 6.57 10.26
N ILE A 55 -15.21 6.04 10.07
CA ILE A 55 -16.47 6.80 10.14
C ILE A 55 -16.89 7.00 11.61
N ASP A 56 -16.74 5.97 12.43
CA ASP A 56 -17.30 5.93 13.78
C ASP A 56 -16.32 6.44 14.86
N SER A 57 -15.01 6.44 14.60
CA SER A 57 -14.00 6.85 15.58
C SER A 57 -13.81 8.37 15.63
N GLU A 58 -13.67 8.90 16.84
CA GLU A 58 -13.14 10.26 17.03
C GLU A 58 -11.66 10.32 16.65
N GLN A 59 -11.20 11.48 16.17
CA GLN A 59 -9.81 11.67 15.74
C GLN A 59 -8.79 11.32 16.82
N SER A 60 -9.14 11.53 18.10
CA SER A 60 -8.31 11.23 19.28
C SER A 60 -8.11 9.74 19.55
N SER A 61 -9.09 8.88 19.22
CA SER A 61 -9.03 7.43 19.45
C SER A 61 -8.79 6.61 18.18
N LEU A 62 -8.78 7.27 17.02
CA LEU A 62 -8.68 6.61 15.70
C LEU A 62 -7.44 5.71 15.58
N ALA A 63 -6.30 6.15 16.11
CA ALA A 63 -5.06 5.38 16.08
C ALA A 63 -5.19 4.05 16.86
N ASP A 64 -5.80 4.09 18.05
CA ASP A 64 -6.03 2.90 18.89
C ASP A 64 -7.01 1.93 18.20
N SER A 65 -8.06 2.48 17.57
CA SER A 65 -9.02 1.68 16.81
C SER A 65 -8.36 1.00 15.60
N ILE A 66 -7.51 1.71 14.85
CA ILE A 66 -6.76 1.13 13.72
C ILE A 66 -5.81 0.03 14.20
N SER A 67 -5.09 0.26 15.30
CA SER A 67 -4.15 -0.72 15.87
C SER A 67 -4.82 -2.04 16.24
N SER A 68 -6.13 -2.04 16.47
CA SER A 68 -6.90 -3.25 16.80
C SER A 68 -7.28 -4.07 15.55
N ILE A 69 -7.11 -3.53 14.35
CA ILE A 69 -7.45 -4.20 13.09
C ILE A 69 -6.27 -5.10 12.67
N PRO A 70 -6.51 -6.39 12.36
CA PRO A 70 -5.47 -7.29 11.89
C PRO A 70 -4.73 -6.76 10.65
N GLY A 71 -3.41 -6.92 10.63
CA GLY A 71 -2.54 -6.52 9.52
C GLY A 71 -2.01 -5.09 9.61
N PHE A 72 -2.56 -4.24 10.47
CA PHE A 72 -1.99 -2.92 10.78
C PHE A 72 -0.91 -3.04 11.85
N HIS A 73 0.23 -2.42 11.60
CA HIS A 73 1.37 -2.40 12.51
C HIS A 73 1.95 -0.99 12.60
N ASP A 74 2.21 -0.53 13.80
CA ASP A 74 3.05 0.65 14.07
C ASP A 74 4.51 0.21 14.31
N ILE A 75 5.38 1.18 14.58
CA ILE A 75 6.80 0.90 14.87
C ILE A 75 7.00 0.03 16.12
N ALA A 76 6.10 0.12 17.11
CA ALA A 76 6.23 -0.59 18.38
C ALA A 76 5.72 -2.04 18.31
N SER A 77 4.68 -2.30 17.51
CA SER A 77 4.07 -3.62 17.32
C SER A 77 4.72 -4.44 16.20
N TYR A 78 5.52 -3.81 15.34
CA TYR A 78 6.19 -4.50 14.25
C TYR A 78 7.25 -5.52 14.76
N SER A 79 7.34 -6.66 14.06
CA SER A 79 8.31 -7.72 14.27
C SER A 79 8.69 -8.35 12.92
N GLU A 80 9.95 -8.77 12.76
CA GLU A 80 10.44 -9.35 11.50
C GLU A 80 9.70 -10.63 11.07
N SER A 81 9.06 -11.35 12.01
CA SER A 81 8.38 -12.62 11.75
C SER A 81 6.86 -12.48 11.58
N ILE A 82 6.35 -11.30 11.23
CA ILE A 82 4.91 -11.10 11.00
C ILE A 82 4.45 -11.89 9.77
N LYS A 83 3.32 -12.58 9.91
CA LYS A 83 2.62 -13.20 8.80
C LYS A 83 1.72 -12.17 8.14
N PRO A 84 1.83 -11.94 6.82
CA PRO A 84 0.88 -11.08 6.12
C PRO A 84 -0.54 -11.57 6.31
N LEU A 85 -1.49 -10.64 6.44
CA LEU A 85 -2.90 -10.97 6.37
C LEU A 85 -3.22 -11.45 4.96
N ILE A 86 -3.78 -12.64 4.81
CA ILE A 86 -4.16 -13.21 3.51
C ILE A 86 -5.66 -13.43 3.53
N THR A 87 -6.34 -12.99 2.47
CA THR A 87 -7.76 -13.22 2.30
C THR A 87 -7.97 -14.67 1.85
N PRO A 88 -8.66 -15.51 2.63
CA PRO A 88 -8.80 -16.92 2.28
C PRO A 88 -9.66 -17.15 1.03
N GLN A 89 -10.65 -16.27 0.78
CA GLN A 89 -11.53 -16.35 -0.37
C GLN A 89 -11.90 -14.95 -0.88
N LEU A 90 -11.44 -14.60 -2.07
CA LEU A 90 -11.64 -13.28 -2.66
C LEU A 90 -13.11 -13.04 -3.09
N ASP A 91 -13.80 -14.07 -3.56
CA ASP A 91 -15.20 -13.97 -3.99
C ASP A 91 -16.17 -13.69 -2.85
N ALA A 92 -15.75 -13.94 -1.61
CA ALA A 92 -16.57 -13.78 -0.41
C ALA A 92 -16.45 -12.38 0.22
N VAL A 93 -15.52 -11.54 -0.25
CA VAL A 93 -15.24 -10.22 0.31
C VAL A 93 -15.61 -9.12 -0.67
N ASN A 94 -15.93 -7.94 -0.13
CA ASN A 94 -16.24 -6.79 -0.96
C ASN A 94 -14.94 -6.25 -1.57
N TYR A 95 -14.88 -6.16 -2.89
CA TYR A 95 -13.75 -5.60 -3.62
C TYR A 95 -14.20 -4.51 -4.60
N PRO A 96 -13.32 -3.57 -4.98
CA PRO A 96 -13.67 -2.52 -5.91
C PRO A 96 -14.11 -3.11 -7.26
N THR A 97 -15.36 -2.87 -7.65
CA THR A 97 -15.91 -3.35 -8.93
C THR A 97 -15.50 -2.49 -10.12
N ALA A 98 -15.16 -1.23 -9.87
CA ALA A 98 -14.72 -0.30 -10.88
C ALA A 98 -13.69 0.68 -10.31
N GLN A 99 -12.71 1.03 -11.14
CA GLN A 99 -11.80 2.12 -10.85
C GLN A 99 -12.51 3.46 -11.11
N VAL A 100 -12.57 4.34 -10.12
CA VAL A 100 -12.97 5.74 -10.35
C VAL A 100 -11.87 6.41 -11.18
N ARG A 101 -12.19 6.72 -12.44
CA ARG A 101 -11.26 7.40 -13.35
C ARG A 101 -11.67 8.86 -13.49
N PRO A 102 -10.75 9.82 -13.29
CA PRO A 102 -11.05 11.20 -13.60
C PRO A 102 -11.38 11.33 -15.08
N ILE A 103 -12.42 12.11 -15.40
CA ILE A 103 -12.79 12.42 -16.78
C ILE A 103 -11.73 13.37 -17.32
N SER A 104 -10.75 12.85 -18.06
CA SER A 104 -9.75 13.66 -18.74
C SER A 104 -10.12 13.85 -20.20
N ASN A 105 -10.26 15.09 -20.67
CA ASN A 105 -10.50 15.42 -22.08
C ASN A 105 -9.27 15.18 -22.98
N HIS A 106 -8.12 14.85 -22.41
CA HIS A 106 -6.94 14.51 -23.17
C HIS A 106 -6.96 13.01 -23.55
N PRO A 107 -6.88 12.67 -24.84
CA PRO A 107 -6.69 11.28 -25.23
C PRO A 107 -5.32 10.83 -24.71
N LYS A 108 -5.31 9.90 -23.74
CA LYS A 108 -4.07 9.23 -23.36
C LYS A 108 -3.60 8.41 -24.56
N LYS A 109 -2.60 8.90 -25.30
CA LYS A 109 -1.85 8.07 -26.22
C LYS A 109 -1.24 6.93 -25.41
N ARG A 110 -1.74 5.72 -25.60
CA ARG A 110 -1.06 4.50 -25.16
C ARG A 110 0.19 4.39 -26.03
N ASP A 111 1.28 5.00 -25.59
CA ASP A 111 2.56 4.85 -26.26
C ASP A 111 3.07 3.44 -25.96
N SER A 112 2.74 2.51 -26.84
CA SER A 112 3.17 1.11 -26.81
C SER A 112 4.67 0.95 -27.06
N ARG A 113 5.45 2.04 -27.12
CA ARG A 113 6.89 2.04 -27.46
C ARG A 113 7.80 2.54 -26.34
N ARG A 114 7.55 2.13 -25.09
CA ARG A 114 8.50 2.38 -23.99
C ARG A 114 8.63 1.21 -23.00
N LEU A 115 8.76 0.00 -23.54
CA LEU A 115 9.67 -0.99 -22.95
C LEU A 115 11.03 -0.71 -23.58
N PHE A 116 11.77 0.24 -23.01
CA PHE A 116 13.20 0.31 -23.30
C PHE A 116 13.80 -0.95 -22.67
N LEU A 117 14.09 -1.95 -23.51
CA LEU A 117 15.10 -2.94 -23.22
C LEU A 117 16.34 -2.14 -22.81
N ALA A 118 16.65 -2.13 -21.52
CA ALA A 118 17.94 -1.71 -21.05
C ALA A 118 18.94 -2.64 -21.72
N SER A 119 19.58 -2.18 -22.79
CA SER A 119 20.72 -2.86 -23.39
C SER A 119 21.85 -2.78 -22.38
N PHE A 120 21.85 -3.74 -21.44
CA PHE A 120 22.97 -3.92 -20.54
C PHE A 120 24.18 -4.35 -21.37
N PRO A 121 25.32 -3.63 -21.30
CA PRO A 121 26.50 -3.91 -22.11
C PRO A 121 27.17 -5.28 -21.83
N TRP A 122 26.60 -6.08 -20.92
CA TRP A 122 27.02 -7.44 -20.60
C TRP A 122 26.08 -8.55 -21.10
N MET A 123 25.01 -8.24 -21.84
CA MET A 123 24.06 -9.27 -22.30
C MET A 123 24.64 -10.12 -23.44
N PRO A 124 24.69 -11.47 -23.30
CA PRO A 124 25.07 -12.37 -24.38
C PRO A 124 24.06 -12.35 -25.53
N SER A 125 24.53 -12.51 -26.78
CA SER A 125 23.74 -12.35 -28.01
C SER A 125 22.48 -13.24 -28.12
N TRP A 126 22.44 -14.37 -27.40
CA TRP A 126 21.36 -15.35 -27.45
C TRP A 126 20.11 -14.97 -26.63
N MET A 127 20.18 -13.93 -25.78
CA MET A 127 19.05 -13.45 -24.97
C MET A 127 18.10 -12.49 -25.72
N SER A 128 18.36 -12.19 -26.99
CA SER A 128 17.52 -11.29 -27.81
C SER A 128 16.26 -11.96 -28.40
N LEU A 129 16.09 -13.27 -28.24
CA LEU A 129 15.04 -14.07 -28.92
C LEU A 129 13.84 -14.49 -28.05
N LEU A 130 13.75 -14.03 -26.79
CA LEU A 130 12.58 -14.25 -25.94
C LEU A 130 11.67 -13.02 -25.97
N SER A 131 11.04 -12.79 -27.12
CA SER A 131 9.95 -11.84 -27.24
C SER A 131 8.71 -12.58 -27.76
N TYR A 132 7.81 -12.89 -26.81
CA TYR A 132 6.36 -13.16 -26.95
C TYR A 132 5.86 -13.86 -28.22
N LYS A 133 5.40 -15.11 -28.04
CA LYS A 133 4.12 -15.53 -28.66
C LYS A 133 3.00 -15.23 -27.68
#